data_AF-A0A2V7AJX7-F1
#
_entry.id   AF-A0A2V7AJX7-F1
#
_cell.length_a   1.000
_cell.length_b   1.000
_cell.length_c   1.000
_cell.angle_alpha   90.00
_cell.angle_beta   90.00
_cell.angle_gamma   90.00
#
_symmetry.space_group_name_H-M   'P 1'
#
loop_
_entity.id
_entity.type
_entity.pdbx_description
1 polymer ?
#
loop_
_entity_poly.entity_id
_entity_poly.type
_entity_poly.pdbx_seq_one_letter_code
_entity_poly.pdbx_strand_id
1 'polypeptide(L)' 'MGNEEDRELTLEELRARIRVAGVTIAENRLAMVRKLLSDALAPVRALASRPRTTVEPAVTFSPRREARDE' A
#
# COMPACT_ATOMS: atom_id res chain seq x y z
N MET A 1 -6.88 -6.82 -19.66
CA MET A 1 -5.76 -7.07 -18.73
C MET A 1 -6.39 -7.37 -17.39
N GLY A 2 -6.13 -8.55 -16.80
CA GLY A 2 -6.71 -8.92 -15.52
C GLY A 2 -6.18 -8.00 -14.43
N ASN A 3 -7.08 -7.41 -13.64
CA ASN A 3 -6.72 -6.50 -12.55
C ASN A 3 -5.82 -7.24 -11.56
N GLU A 4 -4.58 -6.76 -11.40
CA GLU A 4 -3.61 -7.30 -10.43
C GLU A 4 -4.07 -7.12 -8.97
N GLU A 5 -5.11 -6.30 -8.78
CA GLU A 5 -5.70 -5.89 -7.51
C GLU A 5 -6.58 -6.96 -6.85
N ASP A 6 -7.02 -7.98 -7.60
CA ASP A 6 -7.83 -9.10 -7.07
C ASP A 6 -7.01 -10.36 -6.76
N ARG A 7 -5.69 -10.35 -6.99
CA ARG A 7 -4.86 -11.50 -6.65
C ARG A 7 -4.71 -11.65 -5.15
N GLU A 8 -4.93 -12.88 -4.68
CA GLU A 8 -4.69 -13.29 -3.30
C GLU A 8 -3.22 -12.99 -2.92
N LEU A 9 -3.00 -12.40 -1.73
CA LEU A 9 -1.65 -12.06 -1.27
C LEU A 9 -0.85 -13.35 -1.06
N THR A 10 0.25 -13.51 -1.81
CA THR A 10 1.17 -14.65 -1.64
C THR A 10 2.11 -14.42 -0.47
N LEU A 11 2.74 -15.49 0.04
CA LEU A 11 3.72 -15.39 1.12
C LEU A 11 5.00 -14.67 0.68
N GLU A 12 5.40 -14.83 -0.58
CA GLU A 12 6.59 -14.15 -1.13
C GLU A 12 6.38 -12.63 -1.20
N GLU A 13 5.20 -12.22 -1.68
CA GLU A 13 4.80 -10.82 -1.73
C GLU A 13 4.72 -10.21 -0.32
N LEU A 14 4.15 -10.97 0.64
CA LEU A 14 4.10 -10.55 2.04
C LEU A 14 5.51 -10.32 2.60
N ARG A 15 6.47 -11.23 2.34
CA ARG A 15 7.86 -11.05 2.77
C ARG A 15 8.50 -9.81 2.13
N ALA A 16 8.26 -9.58 0.85
CA ALA A 16 8.76 -8.39 0.17
C ALA A 16 8.25 -7.10 0.83
N ARG A 17 6.95 -7.04 1.14
CA ARG A 17 6.34 -5.88 1.81
C ARG A 17 6.83 -5.69 3.25
N ILE A 18 7.01 -6.77 4.00
CA ILE A 18 7.59 -6.74 5.35
C ILE A 18 8.99 -6.11 5.31
N ARG A 19 9.82 -6.49 4.33
CA ARG A 19 11.14 -5.89 4.13
C ARG A 19 11.06 -4.38 3.82
N VAL A 20 10.18 -3.99 2.91
CA VAL A 20 10.00 -2.57 2.53
C VAL A 20 9.47 -1.73 3.70
N ALA A 21 8.55 -2.29 4.49
CA ALA A 21 7.98 -1.63 5.66
C ALA A 21 8.91 -1.63 6.89
N GLY A 22 10.06 -2.31 6.82
CA GLY A 22 11.04 -2.36 7.91
C GLY A 22 10.53 -3.04 9.18
N VAL A 23 9.48 -3.85 9.08
CA VAL A 23 8.90 -4.57 10.23
C VAL A 23 9.48 -5.97 10.33
N THR A 24 9.70 -6.45 11.56
CA THR A 24 10.12 -7.83 11.79
C THR A 24 8.90 -8.67 12.17
N ILE A 25 8.61 -9.69 11.36
CA ILE A 25 7.55 -10.67 11.63
C ILE A 25 8.19 -12.04 11.62
N ALA A 26 7.95 -12.83 12.66
CA ALA A 26 8.45 -14.20 12.73
C ALA A 26 7.83 -15.07 11.62
N GLU A 27 8.64 -15.92 10.97
CA GLU A 27 8.22 -16.74 9.82
C GLU A 27 6.99 -17.61 10.13
N ASN A 28 6.91 -18.16 11.35
CA ASN A 28 5.79 -18.98 11.79
C ASN A 28 4.46 -18.21 11.90
N ARG A 29 4.49 -16.87 11.87
CA ARG A 29 3.30 -16.01 11.91
C ARG A 29 2.86 -15.53 10.54
N LEU A 30 3.65 -15.75 9.48
CA LEU A 30 3.37 -15.19 8.15
C LEU A 30 2.03 -15.67 7.57
N ALA A 31 1.67 -16.93 7.77
CA ALA A 31 0.39 -17.45 7.29
C ALA A 31 -0.80 -16.75 7.97
N MET A 32 -0.69 -16.47 9.27
CA MET A 32 -1.70 -15.74 10.04
C MET A 32 -1.79 -14.28 9.58
N VAL A 33 -0.65 -13.62 9.39
CA VAL A 33 -0.60 -12.22 8.90
C VAL A 33 -1.16 -12.12 7.48
N ARG A 34 -0.85 -13.08 6.60
CA ARG A 34 -1.42 -13.16 5.26
C ARG A 34 -2.94 -13.19 5.31
N LYS A 35 -3.52 -14.07 6.14
CA LYS A 35 -4.97 -14.17 6.31
C LYS A 35 -5.57 -12.87 6.86
N LEU A 36 -4.97 -12.32 7.93
CA LEU A 36 -5.40 -11.05 8.51
C LEU A 36 -5.45 -9.92 7.48
N LEU A 37 -4.41 -9.79 6.66
CA LEU A 37 -4.34 -8.75 5.63
C LEU A 37 -5.35 -9.01 4.50
N SER A 38 -5.56 -10.26 4.09
CA SER A 38 -6.61 -10.59 3.11
C SER A 38 -7.98 -10.18 3.62
N ASP A 39 -8.31 -10.52 4.87
CA ASP A 39 -9.61 -10.21 5.47
C ASP A 39 -9.79 -8.69 5.69
N ALA A 40 -8.77 -8.01 6.22
CA ALA A 40 -8.82 -6.58 6.51
C ALA A 40 -8.85 -5.70 5.25
N LEU A 41 -8.20 -6.14 4.16
CA LEU A 41 -8.14 -5.39 2.91
C LEU A 41 -9.28 -5.72 1.94
N ALA A 42 -10.05 -6.79 2.17
CA ALA A 42 -11.18 -7.14 1.31
C ALA A 42 -12.17 -5.97 1.09
N PRO A 43 -12.57 -5.19 2.10
CA PRO A 43 -13.45 -4.04 1.88
C PRO A 43 -12.80 -2.92 1.05
N VAL A 44 -11.49 -2.73 1.21
CA VAL A 44 -10.73 -1.70 0.48
C VAL A 44 -10.60 -2.08 -1.00
N ARG A 45 -10.34 -3.37 -1.29
CA ARG A 45 -10.32 -3.91 -2.66
C ARG A 45 -11.68 -3.78 -3.34
N ALA A 46 -12.76 -4.08 -2.61
CA ALA A 46 -14.12 -3.91 -3.10
C ALA A 46 -14.47 -2.43 -3.41
N LEU A 47 -13.84 -1.47 -2.71
CA LEU A 47 -13.96 -0.05 -3.03
C LEU A 47 -13.10 0.34 -4.24
N ALA A 48 -11.91 -0.23 -4.36
CA ALA A 48 -10.96 0.05 -5.45
C ALA A 48 -11.44 -0.44 -6.82
N SER A 49 -12.23 -1.52 -6.88
CA SER A 49 -12.82 -2.04 -8.12
C SER A 49 -13.89 -1.13 -8.74
N ARG A 50 -14.33 -0.09 -8.02
CA ARG A 50 -15.25 0.91 -8.56
C ARG A 50 -14.51 1.84 -9.52
N PRO A 51 -15.12 2.20 -10.67
CA PRO A 51 -14.54 3.20 -11.57
C PRO A 51 -14.36 4.52 -10.80
N ARG A 52 -13.10 4.93 -10.64
CA ARG A 52 -12.74 6.20 -10.03
C ARG A 52 -12.71 7.28 -11.10
N THR A 53 -13.47 8.35 -10.92
CA THR A 53 -13.16 9.62 -11.59
C THR A 53 -11.85 10.11 -11.00
N THR A 54 -10.81 10.19 -11.82
CA THR A 54 -9.55 10.81 -11.42
C THR A 54 -9.82 12.26 -11.03
N VAL A 55 -9.70 12.56 -9.75
CA VAL A 55 -9.59 13.93 -9.26
C VAL A 55 -8.10 14.21 -9.15
N GLU A 56 -7.63 15.25 -9.84
CA GLU A 56 -6.23 15.64 -9.80
C GLU A 56 -5.84 15.96 -8.34
N PRO A 57 -4.82 15.30 -7.77
CA PRO A 57 -4.43 15.61 -6.41
C PRO A 57 -3.88 17.04 -6.39
N ALA A 58 -4.55 17.93 -5.67
CA ALA A 58 -4.17 19.32 -5.52
C ALA A 58 -2.90 19.45 -4.65
N VAL A 59 -1.75 18.99 -5.15
CA VAL A 59 -0.47 19.11 -4.44
C VAL A 59 0.24 20.34 -4.98
N THR A 60 0.14 21.45 -4.25
CA THR A 60 0.98 22.63 -4.48
C THR A 60 2.23 22.52 -3.62
N PHE A 61 3.36 22.20 -4.23
CA PHE A 61 4.67 22.29 -3.57
C PHE A 61 5.12 23.75 -3.59
N SER A 62 5.01 24.43 -2.44
CA SER A 62 5.64 25.74 -2.26
C SER A 62 7.05 25.55 -1.70
N PRO A 63 8.13 25.80 -2.46
CA PRO A 63 9.46 25.83 -1.89
C PRO A 63 9.56 27.04 -0.96
N ARG A 64 9.75 26.81 0.34
CA ARG A 64 10.14 27.86 1.29
C ARG A 64 11.53 28.33 0.88
N ARG A 65 11.59 29.44 0.14
CA ARG A 65 12.85 30.13 -0.17
C ARG A 65 13.35 30.72 1.15
N GLU A 66 14.28 30.04 1.81
CA GLU A 66 15.10 30.68 2.84
C GLU A 66 15.92 31.75 2.15
N ALA A 67 15.51 33.01 2.31
CA ALA A 67 16.37 34.14 2.02
C ALA A 67 17.56 34.04 2.98
N ARG A 68 18.71 33.63 2.46
CA ARG A 68 19.98 34.02 3.05
C ARG A 68 20.18 35.47 2.62
N ASP A 69 19.85 36.39 3.52
CA ASP A 69 20.36 37.75 3.45
C ASP A 69 21.85 37.69 3.81
N GLU A 70 22.72 38.02 2.85
CA GLU A 70 24.09 38.48 3.07
C GLU A 70 24.09 39.99 3.36
#